data_AF-A0A955BPN0-F1
#
_entry.id   AF-A0A955BPN0-F1
#
_cell.length_a   1.000
_cell.length_b   1.000
_cell.length_c   1.000
_cell.angle_alpha   90.00
_cell.angle_beta   90.00
_cell.angle_gamma   90.00
#
_symmetry.space_group_name_H-M   'P 1'
#
loop_
_entity.id
_entity.type
_entity.pdbx_description
1 polymer ?
#
loop_
_entity_poly.entity_id
_entity_poly.type
_entity_poly.pdbx_seq_one_letter_code
_entity_poly.pdbx_strand_id
1 'polypeptide(L)'
;RLRIEATMGMVSGSGAIDLVAGLFQDSTANALTANVISSTGNFYVYPLSLSHEMAAGTTSSTTFKLRAGPASGTMYVNGKSTTRMLGGVSAVRLRITEIKV
;
A
#
# COMPACT_ATOMS: atom_id res chain seq x y z
N ARG A 1 19.36 -2.36 -10.58
CA ARG A 1 18.20 -1.46 -10.24
C ARG A 1 17.29 -2.17 -9.24
N LEU A 2 16.58 -1.43 -8.39
CA LEU A 2 15.54 -1.97 -7.50
C LEU A 2 14.17 -1.72 -8.11
N ARG A 3 13.31 -2.75 -8.10
CA ARG A 3 11.87 -2.62 -8.33
C ARG A 3 11.15 -2.93 -7.03
N ILE A 4 10.46 -1.93 -6.48
CA ILE A 4 9.68 -2.03 -5.24
C ILE A 4 8.21 -2.04 -5.61
N GLU A 5 7.50 -3.08 -5.17
CA GLU A 5 6.09 -3.29 -5.43
C GLU A 5 5.37 -3.49 -4.11
N ALA A 6 4.36 -2.66 -3.85
CA ALA A 6 3.49 -2.82 -2.71
C ALA A 6 2.07 -3.11 -3.19
N THR A 7 1.41 -4.09 -2.59
CA THR A 7 0.04 -4.49 -2.95
C THR A 7 -0.76 -4.73 -1.69
N MET A 8 -1.84 -3.99 -1.53
CA MET A 8 -2.92 -4.32 -0.62
C MET A 8 -4.08 -4.81 -1.48
N GLY A 9 -4.23 -6.13 -1.55
CA GLY A 9 -5.21 -6.76 -2.46
C GLY A 9 -6.66 -6.49 -2.06
N MET A 10 -6.91 -6.17 -0.79
CA MET A 10 -8.24 -5.87 -0.28
C MET A 10 -8.17 -4.74 0.74
N VAL A 11 -8.63 -3.58 0.32
CA VAL A 11 -8.87 -2.43 1.20
C VAL A 11 -10.31 -1.94 1.05
N SER A 12 -10.88 -1.44 2.13
CA SER A 12 -12.22 -0.84 2.12
C SER A 12 -12.29 0.36 3.05
N GLY A 13 -13.25 1.25 2.78
CA GLY A 13 -13.54 2.41 3.61
C GLY A 13 -14.80 2.22 4.45
N SER A 14 -14.94 3.01 5.52
CA SER A 14 -16.17 3.10 6.30
C SER A 14 -17.32 3.81 5.58
N GLY A 15 -17.10 4.35 4.37
CA GLY A 15 -18.07 5.10 3.59
C GLY A 15 -17.49 5.54 2.24
N ALA A 16 -18.06 6.58 1.64
CA ALA A 16 -17.50 7.21 0.45
C ALA A 16 -16.30 8.08 0.83
N ILE A 17 -15.09 7.51 0.79
CA ILE A 17 -13.85 8.13 1.26
C ILE A 17 -12.67 7.73 0.37
N ASP A 18 -11.67 8.59 0.29
CA ASP A 18 -10.41 8.25 -0.36
C ASP A 18 -9.55 7.39 0.56
N LEU A 19 -8.96 6.34 -0.01
CA LEU A 19 -7.99 5.47 0.64
C LEU A 19 -6.66 5.66 -0.06
N VAL A 20 -5.65 6.11 0.70
CA VAL A 20 -4.36 6.54 0.18
C VAL A 20 -3.29 5.59 0.67
N ALA A 21 -2.31 5.31 -0.18
CA ALA A 21 -1.07 4.63 0.20
C ALA A 21 0.15 5.36 -0.37
N GLY A 22 1.24 5.33 0.38
CA GLY A 22 2.53 5.86 -0.04
C GLY A 22 3.67 4.92 0.33
N LEU A 23 4.68 4.87 -0.53
CA LEU A 23 5.95 4.21 -0.28
C LEU A 23 6.97 5.25 0.19
N PHE A 24 7.58 5.01 1.34
CA PHE A 24 8.58 5.89 1.94
C PHE A 24 9.88 5.13 2.13
N GLN A 25 10.99 5.86 2.14
CA GLN A 25 12.32 5.30 2.34
C GLN A 25 13.01 6.01 3.50
N ASP A 26 13.57 5.23 4.42
CA ASP A 26 14.37 5.69 5.55
C ASP A 26 13.66 6.78 6.36
N SER A 27 14.32 7.92 6.59
CA SER A 27 13.77 9.09 7.27
C SER A 27 13.19 10.13 6.31
N THR A 28 13.12 9.86 5.01
CA THR A 28 12.58 10.79 4.02
C THR A 28 11.11 11.06 4.30
N ALA A 29 10.74 12.34 4.43
CA ALA A 29 9.37 12.76 4.72
C ALA A 29 8.45 12.54 3.52
N ASN A 30 8.95 12.77 2.30
CA ASN A 30 8.19 12.62 1.07
C ASN A 30 8.07 11.16 0.65
N ALA A 31 6.93 10.80 0.07
CA ALA A 31 6.74 9.49 -0.53
C ALA A 31 7.53 9.40 -1.85
N LEU A 32 8.12 8.24 -2.13
CA LEU A 32 8.73 7.89 -3.41
C LEU A 32 7.66 7.68 -4.50
N THR A 33 6.52 7.12 -4.10
CA THR A 33 5.32 6.95 -4.93
C THR A 33 4.10 6.89 -4.03
N ALA A 34 2.96 7.32 -4.54
CA ALA A 34 1.68 7.26 -3.85
C ALA A 34 0.55 6.92 -4.82
N ASN A 35 -0.52 6.34 -4.31
CA ASN A 35 -1.72 6.02 -5.07
C ASN A 35 -2.94 6.21 -4.17
N VAL A 36 -4.06 6.54 -4.79
CA VAL A 36 -5.34 6.79 -4.14
C VAL A 36 -6.43 6.03 -4.88
N ILE A 37 -7.39 5.52 -4.13
CA ILE A 37 -8.64 5.01 -4.67
C ILE A 37 -9.79 5.68 -3.91
N SER A 38 -10.87 5.97 -4.62
CA SER A 38 -12.09 6.49 -4.00
C SER A 38 -13.04 5.33 -3.73
N SER A 39 -13.25 5.02 -2.45
CA SER A 39 -14.29 4.08 -2.04
C SER A 39 -15.64 4.73 -2.30
N THR A 40 -16.59 4.00 -2.88
CA THR A 40 -17.94 4.52 -3.20
C THR A 40 -18.95 4.28 -2.08
N GLY A 41 -18.53 3.62 -0.99
CA GLY A 41 -19.42 3.28 0.11
C GLY A 41 -18.92 2.14 0.97
N ASN A 42 -19.66 1.86 2.03
CA ASN A 42 -19.39 0.70 2.88
C ASN A 42 -19.57 -0.60 2.09
N PHE A 43 -18.84 -1.65 2.46
CA PHE A 43 -18.84 -3.00 1.89
C PHE A 43 -18.15 -3.20 0.53
N TYR A 44 -17.75 -2.15 -0.18
CA TYR A 44 -16.93 -2.28 -1.38
C TYR A 44 -15.46 -2.50 -1.03
N VAL A 45 -14.78 -3.33 -1.81
CA VAL A 45 -13.37 -3.68 -1.62
C VAL A 45 -12.61 -3.46 -2.91
N TYR A 46 -11.42 -2.91 -2.76
CA TYR A 46 -10.61 -2.45 -3.87
C TYR A 46 -9.16 -2.93 -3.70
N PRO A 47 -8.44 -3.17 -4.80
CA PRO A 47 -6.99 -3.30 -4.77
C PRO A 47 -6.34 -1.91 -4.69
N LEU A 48 -5.33 -1.76 -3.84
CA LEU A 48 -4.49 -0.57 -3.77
C LEU A 48 -3.02 -0.98 -3.89
N SER A 49 -2.41 -0.62 -5.02
CA SER A 49 -1.06 -1.04 -5.40
C SER A 49 -0.16 0.14 -5.76
N LEU A 50 1.13 -0.02 -5.48
CA LEU A 50 2.20 0.93 -5.77
C LEU A 50 3.34 0.18 -6.47
N SER A 51 3.99 0.84 -7.42
CA SER A 51 5.24 0.37 -8.03
C SER A 51 6.21 1.54 -8.14
N HIS A 52 7.47 1.30 -7.81
CA HIS A 52 8.54 2.27 -7.92
C HIS A 52 9.84 1.59 -8.36
N GLU A 53 10.58 2.22 -9.26
CA GLU A 53 11.92 1.78 -9.65
C GLU A 53 12.95 2.83 -9.26
N MET A 54 14.11 2.38 -8.77
CA MET A 54 15.22 3.24 -8.41
C MET A 54 16.58 2.55 -8.61
N ALA A 55 17.66 3.32 -8.57
CA ALA A 55 19.01 2.75 -8.60
C ALA A 55 19.24 1.82 -7.39
N ALA A 56 19.83 0.65 -7.64
CA ALA A 56 20.37 -0.21 -6.58
C ALA A 56 21.83 0.20 -6.41
N GLY A 57 22.23 0.72 -5.26
CA GLY A 57 23.61 1.23 -5.17
C GLY A 57 24.07 1.73 -3.82
N THR A 58 23.29 1.53 -2.75
CA THR A 58 23.76 1.83 -1.40
C THR A 58 24.27 0.57 -0.74
N THR A 59 25.44 0.62 -0.13
CA THR A 59 25.95 -0.43 0.75
C THR A 59 25.33 -0.34 2.15
N SER A 60 24.82 0.84 2.51
CA SER A 60 24.03 1.07 3.72
C SER A 60 22.67 0.38 3.62
N SER A 61 22.19 -0.12 4.77
CA SER A 61 20.85 -0.67 4.90
C SER A 61 19.79 0.39 4.57
N THR A 62 18.80 -0.01 3.77
CA THR A 62 17.67 0.84 3.38
C THR A 62 16.39 0.29 3.98
N THR A 63 15.55 1.14 4.55
CA THR A 63 14.24 0.76 5.11
C THR A 63 13.13 1.30 4.24
N PHE A 64 12.36 0.42 3.62
CA PHE A 64 11.13 0.79 2.90
C PHE A 64 9.92 0.67 3.83
N LYS A 65 9.03 1.67 3.78
CA LYS A 65 7.81 1.73 4.61
C LYS A 65 6.61 1.94 3.70
N LEU A 66 5.65 1.03 3.76
CA LEU A 66 4.32 1.24 3.22
C LEU A 66 3.47 1.92 4.30
N ARG A 67 2.96 3.12 4.01
CA ARG A 67 1.96 3.78 4.86
C ARG A 67 0.66 3.85 4.10
N ALA A 68 -0.44 3.50 4.76
CA ALA A 68 -1.77 3.56 4.17
C ALA A 68 -2.77 4.10 5.20
N GLY A 69 -3.75 4.83 4.72
CA GLY A 69 -4.80 5.40 5.56
C GLY A 69 -5.90 6.07 4.75
N PRO A 70 -7.05 6.33 5.36
CA PRO A 70 -8.13 7.05 4.71
C PRO A 70 -7.88 8.56 4.78
N ALA A 71 -8.49 9.32 3.87
CA ALA A 71 -8.54 10.78 3.96
C ALA A 71 -9.38 11.24 5.18
N SER A 72 -10.37 10.46 5.57
CA SER A 72 -11.14 10.61 6.82
C SER A 72 -11.80 9.29 7.22
N GLY A 73 -12.17 9.12 8.50
CA GLY A 73 -12.82 7.90 8.98
C GLY A 73 -11.88 6.69 9.09
N THR A 74 -12.34 5.50 8.69
CA THR A 74 -11.61 4.24 8.89
C THR A 74 -11.35 3.51 7.58
N MET A 75 -10.09 3.12 7.37
CA MET A 75 -9.67 2.18 6.33
C MET A 75 -9.49 0.80 6.95
N TYR A 76 -10.06 -0.21 6.31
CA TYR A 76 -9.88 -1.62 6.68
C TYR A 76 -8.99 -2.30 5.64
N VAL A 77 -8.08 -3.15 6.12
CA VAL A 77 -7.14 -3.92 5.29
C VAL A 77 -7.38 -5.40 5.51
N ASN A 78 -7.32 -6.19 4.44
CA ASN A 78 -7.63 -7.64 4.44
C ASN A 78 -9.08 -7.95 4.90
N GLY A 79 -9.96 -6.96 4.82
CA GLY A 79 -11.30 -7.05 5.37
C GLY A 79 -12.12 -5.79 5.14
N LYS A 80 -13.26 -5.76 5.80
CA LYS A 80 -14.20 -4.64 5.83
C LYS A 80 -14.73 -4.42 7.24
N SER A 81 -15.50 -3.36 7.41
CA SER A 81 -16.08 -2.92 8.69
C SER A 81 -16.70 -4.02 9.56
N THR A 82 -17.25 -5.07 8.95
CA THR A 82 -17.97 -6.12 9.67
C THR A 82 -17.27 -7.48 9.68
N THR A 83 -16.27 -7.71 8.82
CA THR A 83 -15.73 -9.07 8.63
C THR A 83 -14.38 -9.09 7.91
N ARG A 84 -13.62 -10.16 8.16
CA ARG A 84 -12.47 -10.55 7.34
C ARG A 84 -12.93 -11.06 5.98
N MET A 85 -12.26 -10.66 4.91
CA MET A 85 -12.61 -11.14 3.56
C MET A 85 -11.84 -12.40 3.21
N LEU A 86 -12.50 -13.32 2.49
CA LEU A 86 -11.91 -14.58 2.02
C LEU A 86 -11.21 -15.39 3.13
N GLY A 87 -11.85 -15.49 4.30
CA GLY A 87 -11.28 -16.20 5.45
C GLY A 87 -10.06 -15.52 6.08
N GLY A 88 -9.72 -14.29 5.70
CA GLY A 88 -8.53 -13.58 6.16
C GLY A 88 -7.24 -13.95 5.41
N VAL A 89 -7.34 -14.66 4.28
CA VAL A 89 -6.18 -15.09 3.49
C VAL A 89 -5.61 -13.96 2.62
N SER A 90 -6.36 -12.86 2.45
CA SER A 90 -5.83 -11.67 1.79
C SER A 90 -4.64 -11.12 2.58
N ALA A 91 -3.54 -10.86 1.88
CA ALA A 91 -2.29 -10.42 2.48
C ALA A 91 -1.81 -9.12 1.84
N VAL A 92 -1.25 -8.24 2.67
CA VAL A 92 -0.46 -7.11 2.21
C VAL A 92 0.92 -7.64 1.82
N ARG A 93 1.40 -7.26 0.64
CA ARG A 93 2.71 -7.67 0.14
C ARG A 93 3.56 -6.45 -0.16
N LEU A 94 4.77 -6.43 0.37
CA LEU A 94 5.84 -5.54 -0.07
C LEU A 94 6.93 -6.44 -0.66
N ARG A 95 7.16 -6.32 -1.97
CA ARG A 95 8.16 -7.09 -2.70
C ARG A 95 9.23 -6.13 -3.19
N ILE A 96 10.49 -6.48 -2.93
CA ILE A 96 11.65 -5.76 -3.43
C ILE A 96 12.41 -6.74 -4.31
N THR A 97 12.55 -6.41 -5.59
CA THR A 97 13.29 -7.22 -6.56
C THR A 97 14.54 -6.46 -6.97
N GLU A 98 15.70 -7.03 -6.71
CA GLU A 98 16.96 -6.54 -7.26
C GLU A 98 17.13 -7.10 -8.68
N ILE A 99 17.28 -6.20 -9.65
CA ILE A 99 17.42 -6.54 -11.06
C ILE A 99 18.85 -6.17 -11.47
N LYS A 100 19.62 -7.20 -11.82
CA LYS A 100 20.93 -7.04 -12.46
C LYS A 100 20.74 -6.32 -13.79
N VAL A 101 21.55 -5.29 -14.02
CA VAL A 101 21.67 -4.61 -15.30
C VAL A 101 22.95 -5.09 -15.96
#